data_AF-A0A9X1DEX0-F1
#
_entry.id   AF-A0A9X1DEX0-F1
#
_cell.length_a   1.000
_cell.length_b   1.000
_cell.length_c   1.000
_cell.angle_alpha   90.00
_cell.angle_beta   90.00
_cell.angle_gamma   90.00
#
_symmetry.space_group_name_H-M   'P 1'
#
loop_
_entity.id
_entity.type
_entity.pdbx_description
1 polymer ?
#
loop_
_entity_poly.entity_id
_entity_poly.type
_entity_poly.pdbx_seq_one_letter_code
_entity_poly.pdbx_strand_id
1 'polypeptide(L)'
;MNLTPDQHVIIALRALCAANESARRLFKSFADRQKDSRETTVERAAIAAGADYNSMVQVFKQLDKIGVGRFIPGRHGYSSRIEWKFSLRSLGRVAQGDGSRLEEVPVDAAVEDRLVETNGKPALLDHEFQLRGTLKIKFSLPADLTEKEAARLGAFLHTLPL
;
A
#
# COMPACT_ATOMS: atom_id res chain seq x y z
N MET A 1 -38.85 -2.71 7.51
CA MET A 1 -37.93 -1.55 7.66
C MET A 1 -36.97 -1.59 6.50
N ASN A 2 -37.00 -0.59 5.61
CA ASN A 2 -36.08 -0.53 4.47
C ASN A 2 -34.74 0.05 4.95
N LEU A 3 -33.69 -0.75 4.87
CA LEU A 3 -32.33 -0.29 5.16
C LEU A 3 -31.86 0.60 4.01
N THR A 4 -31.17 1.70 4.34
CA THR A 4 -30.53 2.55 3.34
C THR A 4 -29.33 1.82 2.69
N PRO A 5 -28.90 2.22 1.48
CA PRO A 5 -27.71 1.63 0.85
C PRO A 5 -26.48 1.62 1.77
N ASP A 6 -26.28 2.71 2.50
CA ASP A 6 -25.19 2.84 3.47
C ASP A 6 -25.31 1.83 4.61
N GLN A 7 -26.51 1.60 5.14
CA GLN A 7 -26.72 0.61 6.21
C GLN A 7 -26.39 -0.83 5.77
N HIS A 8 -26.66 -1.20 4.52
CA HIS A 8 -26.26 -2.51 3.99
C HIS A 8 -24.74 -2.65 3.93
N VAL A 9 -24.04 -1.60 3.49
CA VAL A 9 -22.57 -1.56 3.46
C VAL A 9 -21.99 -1.72 4.87
N ILE A 10 -22.55 -1.02 5.86
CA ILE A 10 -22.12 -1.11 7.26
C ILE A 10 -22.30 -2.53 7.81
N ILE A 11 -23.45 -3.16 7.57
CA ILE A 11 -23.71 -4.53 8.01
C ILE A 11 -22.72 -5.50 7.36
N ALA A 12 -22.48 -5.37 6.05
CA ALA A 12 -21.55 -6.22 5.32
C ALA A 12 -20.08 -6.05 5.79
N LEU A 13 -19.65 -4.81 6.06
CA LEU A 13 -18.33 -4.51 6.65
C LEU A 13 -18.14 -5.19 8.01
N ARG A 14 -19.13 -5.07 8.89
CA ARG A 14 -19.08 -5.69 10.22
C ARG A 14 -19.06 -7.21 10.15
N ALA A 15 -19.87 -7.79 9.27
CA ALA A 15 -19.86 -9.23 9.00
C ALA A 15 -18.49 -9.71 8.48
N LEU A 16 -17.85 -8.95 7.59
CA LEU A 16 -16.50 -9.25 7.13
C LEU A 16 -15.48 -9.23 8.27
N CYS A 17 -15.52 -8.23 9.15
CA CYS A 17 -14.63 -8.17 10.33
C CYS A 17 -14.85 -9.33 11.30
N ALA A 18 -16.09 -9.77 11.48
CA ALA A 18 -16.41 -10.89 12.35
C ALA A 18 -15.89 -12.22 11.78
N ALA A 19 -15.92 -12.39 10.45
CA ALA A 19 -15.54 -13.63 9.78
C ALA A 19 -14.06 -13.69 9.35
N ASN A 20 -13.38 -12.56 9.18
CA ASN A 20 -12.02 -12.49 8.66
C ASN A 20 -11.10 -11.69 9.58
N GLU A 21 -10.12 -12.37 10.18
CA GLU A 21 -9.20 -11.75 11.11
C GLU A 21 -8.29 -10.69 10.45
N SER A 22 -7.82 -10.91 9.22
CA SER A 22 -7.01 -9.94 8.49
C SER A 22 -7.78 -8.66 8.22
N ALA A 23 -9.06 -8.76 7.86
CA ALA A 23 -9.93 -7.59 7.71
C ALA A 23 -10.11 -6.85 9.04
N ARG A 24 -10.39 -7.59 10.13
CA ARG A 24 -10.53 -7.01 11.47
C ARG A 24 -9.29 -6.23 11.90
N ARG A 25 -8.09 -6.82 11.73
CA ARG A 25 -6.82 -6.17 12.07
C ARG A 25 -6.53 -4.96 11.19
N LEU A 26 -6.83 -5.04 9.89
CA LEU A 26 -6.73 -3.91 8.98
C LEU A 26 -7.60 -2.73 9.45
N PHE A 27 -8.89 -2.96 9.72
CA PHE A 27 -9.79 -1.90 10.16
C PHE A 27 -9.45 -1.35 11.54
N LYS A 28 -8.87 -2.18 12.42
CA LYS A 28 -8.27 -1.72 13.67
C LYS A 28 -7.19 -0.68 13.40
N SER A 29 -6.26 -0.97 12.49
CA SER A 29 -5.20 -0.03 12.11
C SER A 29 -5.73 1.27 11.48
N PHE A 30 -6.91 1.24 10.86
CA PHE A 30 -7.51 2.41 10.22
C PHE A 30 -8.23 3.35 11.19
N ALA A 31 -8.88 2.81 12.23
CA ALA A 31 -9.62 3.64 13.20
C ALA A 31 -8.71 4.62 13.95
N ASP A 32 -7.45 4.24 14.15
CA ASP A 32 -6.44 5.03 14.85
C ASP A 32 -5.70 6.02 13.93
N ARG A 33 -5.96 6.01 12.62
CA ARG A 33 -5.24 6.88 11.68
C ARG A 33 -5.59 8.36 11.84
N GLN A 34 -4.55 9.20 11.86
CA GLN A 34 -4.69 10.66 11.83
C GLN A 34 -4.90 11.23 10.43
N LYS A 35 -4.31 10.61 9.41
CA LYS A 35 -4.41 11.03 8.00
C LYS A 35 -5.13 9.98 7.18
N ASP A 36 -6.04 10.43 6.33
CA ASP A 36 -6.67 9.60 5.31
C ASP A 36 -5.75 9.41 4.10
N SER A 37 -6.01 8.34 3.35
CA SER A 37 -5.40 8.10 2.04
C SER A 37 -6.50 7.70 1.06
N ARG A 38 -6.36 8.15 -0.18
CA ARG A 38 -7.24 7.73 -1.28
C ARG A 38 -6.92 6.34 -1.82
N GLU A 39 -5.69 5.88 -1.64
CA GLU A 39 -5.27 4.55 -2.09
C GLU A 39 -4.49 3.81 -0.99
N THR A 40 -4.66 2.49 -0.93
CA THR A 40 -3.79 1.64 -0.10
C THR A 40 -3.32 0.46 -0.93
N THR A 41 -2.01 0.19 -0.95
CA THR A 41 -1.43 -1.00 -1.57
C THR A 41 -1.74 -2.25 -0.74
N VAL A 42 -1.84 -3.40 -1.41
CA VAL A 42 -2.08 -4.69 -0.73
C VAL A 42 -0.97 -4.97 0.26
N GLU A 43 0.26 -4.62 -0.08
CA GLU A 43 1.45 -4.93 0.72
C GLU A 43 1.50 -4.13 2.01
N ARG A 44 1.23 -2.82 1.94
CA ARG A 44 1.13 -1.98 3.13
C ARG A 44 -0.03 -2.41 4.03
N ALA A 45 -1.16 -2.79 3.45
CA ALA A 45 -2.29 -3.31 4.23
C ALA A 45 -1.96 -4.67 4.88
N ALA A 46 -1.26 -5.56 4.18
CA ALA A 46 -0.81 -6.84 4.70
C ALA A 46 0.13 -6.66 5.90
N ILE A 47 1.10 -5.74 5.79
CA ILE A 47 2.00 -5.36 6.89
C ILE A 47 1.19 -4.82 8.08
N ALA A 48 0.30 -3.86 7.85
CA ALA A 48 -0.51 -3.25 8.91
C ALA A 48 -1.42 -4.26 9.63
N ALA A 49 -1.92 -5.26 8.91
CA ALA A 49 -2.77 -6.32 9.46
C ALA A 49 -1.99 -7.51 10.04
N GLY A 50 -0.67 -7.58 9.82
CA GLY A 50 0.13 -8.77 10.12
C GLY A 50 -0.41 -10.01 9.41
N ALA A 51 -0.76 -9.87 8.13
CA ALA A 51 -1.34 -10.91 7.28
C ALA A 51 -0.45 -11.17 6.05
N ASP A 52 -0.63 -12.32 5.38
CA ASP A 52 0.04 -12.58 4.11
C ASP A 52 -0.63 -11.80 2.94
N TYR A 53 0.13 -11.63 1.86
CA TYR A 53 -0.30 -10.91 0.67
C TYR A 53 -1.58 -11.48 0.07
N ASN A 54 -1.71 -12.80 -0.05
CA ASN A 54 -2.86 -13.43 -0.71
C ASN A 54 -4.13 -13.24 0.10
N SER A 55 -4.06 -13.38 1.43
CA SER A 55 -5.16 -13.06 2.33
C SER A 55 -5.62 -11.61 2.15
N MET A 56 -4.67 -10.67 2.05
CA MET A 56 -5.00 -9.26 1.87
C MET A 56 -5.60 -8.95 0.48
N VAL A 57 -5.15 -9.63 -0.59
CA VAL A 57 -5.81 -9.55 -1.91
C VAL A 57 -7.27 -10.00 -1.82
N GLN A 58 -7.56 -11.08 -1.09
CA GLN A 58 -8.95 -11.55 -0.94
C GLN A 58 -9.79 -10.55 -0.15
N VAL A 59 -9.25 -9.97 0.93
CA VAL A 59 -9.91 -8.90 1.68
C VAL A 59 -10.22 -7.73 0.77
N PHE A 60 -9.27 -7.23 -0.01
CA PHE A 60 -9.51 -6.10 -0.92
C PHE A 60 -10.57 -6.39 -1.98
N LYS A 61 -10.58 -7.59 -2.56
CA LYS A 61 -11.64 -8.01 -3.49
C LYS A 61 -13.01 -8.09 -2.82
N GLN A 62 -13.09 -8.48 -1.56
CA GLN A 62 -14.34 -8.48 -0.80
C GLN A 62 -14.79 -7.04 -0.51
N LEU A 63 -13.88 -6.14 -0.15
CA LEU A 63 -14.18 -4.73 0.07
C LEU A 63 -14.68 -4.02 -1.20
N ASP A 64 -14.12 -4.35 -2.36
CA ASP A 64 -14.61 -3.91 -3.66
C ASP A 64 -16.06 -4.37 -3.91
N LYS A 65 -16.34 -5.66 -3.68
CA LYS A 65 -17.71 -6.20 -3.78
C LYS A 65 -18.70 -5.56 -2.81
N ILE A 66 -18.25 -5.17 -1.61
CA ILE A 66 -19.08 -4.47 -0.63
C ILE A 66 -19.34 -3.01 -1.05
N GLY A 67 -18.51 -2.44 -1.93
CA GLY A 67 -18.69 -1.09 -2.48
C GLY A 67 -18.05 0.02 -1.64
N VAL A 68 -17.04 -0.30 -0.81
CA VAL A 68 -16.31 0.70 0.00
C VAL A 68 -15.08 1.28 -0.69
N GLY A 69 -14.73 0.74 -1.84
CA GLY A 69 -13.63 1.15 -2.69
C GLY A 69 -13.61 0.32 -3.96
N ARG A 70 -12.59 0.54 -4.80
CA ARG A 70 -12.37 -0.20 -6.05
C ARG A 70 -11.03 -0.91 -6.01
N PHE A 71 -11.03 -2.23 -6.16
CA PHE A 71 -9.79 -2.99 -6.23
C PHE A 71 -9.16 -2.88 -7.61
N ILE A 72 -7.88 -2.51 -7.66
CA ILE A 72 -7.09 -2.36 -8.86
C ILE A 72 -5.97 -3.41 -8.83
N PRO A 73 -6.06 -4.49 -9.64
CA PRO A 73 -5.02 -5.49 -9.69
C PRO A 73 -3.74 -4.91 -10.33
N GLY A 74 -2.61 -5.22 -9.72
CA GLY A 74 -1.28 -4.85 -10.22
C GLY A 74 -0.90 -5.61 -11.50
N ARG A 75 -0.25 -4.93 -12.45
CA ARG A 75 0.32 -5.50 -13.68
C ARG A 75 1.62 -4.76 -14.02
N HIS A 76 2.53 -5.36 -14.80
CA HIS A 76 3.77 -4.72 -15.26
C HIS A 76 4.60 -4.02 -14.15
N GLY A 77 4.68 -4.63 -12.97
CA GLY A 77 5.43 -4.08 -11.84
C GLY A 77 4.68 -3.05 -10.98
N TYR A 78 3.42 -2.71 -11.31
CA TYR A 78 2.57 -1.94 -10.41
C TYR A 78 1.98 -2.83 -9.31
N SER A 79 1.97 -2.36 -8.06
CA SER A 79 1.34 -3.04 -6.94
C SER A 79 -0.19 -3.08 -7.07
N SER A 80 -0.76 -4.17 -6.56
CA SER A 80 -2.21 -4.25 -6.38
C SER A 80 -2.63 -3.32 -5.27
N ARG A 81 -3.77 -2.65 -5.42
CA ARG A 81 -4.22 -1.62 -4.48
C ARG A 81 -5.72 -1.47 -4.49
N ILE A 82 -6.24 -0.74 -3.52
CA ILE A 82 -7.64 -0.33 -3.48
C ILE A 82 -7.71 1.19 -3.44
N GLU A 83 -8.58 1.74 -4.28
CA GLU A 83 -8.96 3.15 -4.26
C GLU A 83 -10.20 3.30 -3.37
N TRP A 84 -10.11 4.09 -2.31
CA TRP A 84 -11.15 4.20 -1.29
C TRP A 84 -12.23 5.19 -1.67
N LYS A 85 -13.48 4.80 -1.45
CA LYS A 85 -14.64 5.71 -1.56
C LYS A 85 -14.87 6.50 -0.26
N PHE A 86 -14.57 5.87 0.88
CA PHE A 86 -14.81 6.41 2.21
C PHE A 86 -13.51 6.61 3.00
N SER A 87 -13.50 7.60 3.90
CA SER A 87 -12.42 7.84 4.86
C SER A 87 -12.05 6.56 5.58
N LEU A 88 -10.74 6.27 5.66
CA LEU A 88 -10.20 5.10 6.34
C LEU A 88 -10.60 5.10 7.81
N ARG A 89 -10.57 6.28 8.45
CA ARG A 89 -10.99 6.41 9.85
C ARG A 89 -12.45 6.03 10.02
N SER A 90 -13.33 6.56 9.16
CA SER A 90 -14.77 6.25 9.25
C SER A 90 -15.03 4.76 9.01
N LEU A 91 -14.36 4.17 8.02
CA LEU A 91 -14.41 2.73 7.73
C LEU A 91 -13.96 1.91 8.94
N GLY A 92 -12.83 2.26 9.53
CA GLY A 92 -12.28 1.58 10.71
C GLY A 92 -13.22 1.61 11.90
N ARG A 93 -13.81 2.78 12.22
CA ARG A 93 -14.75 2.95 13.34
C ARG A 93 -16.05 2.19 13.11
N VAL A 94 -16.64 2.33 11.93
CA VAL A 94 -17.90 1.67 11.57
C VAL A 94 -17.76 0.16 11.58
N ALA A 95 -16.65 -0.35 11.04
CA ALA A 95 -16.35 -1.77 10.97
C ALA A 95 -16.09 -2.39 12.36
N GLN A 96 -15.61 -1.59 13.33
CA GLN A 96 -15.45 -2.01 14.73
C GLN A 96 -16.73 -1.88 15.57
N GLY A 97 -17.75 -1.17 15.07
CA GLY A 97 -18.99 -0.92 15.81
C GLY A 97 -19.03 0.43 16.52
N ASP A 98 -17.92 1.17 16.54
CA ASP A 98 -17.77 2.48 17.20
C ASP A 98 -18.30 3.66 16.37
N GLY A 99 -18.84 3.39 15.19
CA GLY A 99 -19.42 4.38 14.29
C GLY A 99 -20.68 3.88 13.61
N SER A 100 -21.58 4.81 13.27
CA SER A 100 -22.85 4.55 12.58
C SER A 100 -22.93 5.17 11.19
N ARG A 101 -21.89 5.89 10.76
CA ARG A 101 -21.87 6.64 9.49
C ARG A 101 -20.52 6.53 8.80
N LEU A 102 -20.56 6.31 7.48
CA LEU A 102 -19.40 6.41 6.60
C LEU A 102 -19.23 7.84 6.13
N GLU A 103 -18.00 8.32 6.12
CA GLU A 103 -17.63 9.64 5.61
C GLU A 103 -16.89 9.44 4.30
N GLU A 104 -17.17 10.26 3.29
CA GLU A 104 -16.45 10.20 2.02
C GLU A 104 -14.98 10.60 2.21
N VAL A 105 -14.09 10.06 1.38
CA VAL A 105 -12.68 10.48 1.42
C VAL A 105 -12.60 11.97 1.08
N PRO A 106 -11.94 12.81 1.91
CA PRO A 106 -11.77 14.23 1.61
C PRO A 106 -11.16 14.47 0.23
N VAL A 107 -11.57 15.54 -0.45
CA VAL A 107 -11.12 15.83 -1.82
C VAL A 107 -9.61 16.16 -1.88
N ASP A 108 -9.08 16.66 -0.77
CA ASP A 108 -7.69 17.01 -0.52
C ASP A 108 -6.90 15.89 0.18
N ALA A 109 -7.54 14.74 0.47
CA ALA A 109 -6.83 13.60 1.01
C ALA A 109 -5.70 13.21 0.05
N ALA A 110 -4.54 12.92 0.62
CA ALA A 110 -3.39 12.48 -0.15
C ALA A 110 -3.81 11.28 -1.00
N VAL A 111 -3.75 11.46 -2.32
CA VAL A 111 -3.35 10.34 -3.17
C VAL A 111 -1.90 10.17 -2.74
N GLU A 112 -1.63 9.20 -1.87
CA GLU A 112 -0.24 8.87 -1.60
C GLU A 112 0.35 8.61 -2.99
N ASP A 113 1.18 9.57 -3.39
CA ASP A 113 1.87 9.66 -4.67
C ASP A 113 2.44 8.28 -4.98
N ARG A 114 2.60 7.94 -6.26
CA ARG A 114 3.15 6.65 -6.69
C ARG A 114 4.55 6.43 -6.12
N LEU A 115 4.63 6.10 -4.85
CA LEU A 115 5.81 5.68 -4.16
C LEU A 115 5.89 4.21 -4.45
N VAL A 116 6.89 3.88 -5.26
CA VAL A 116 7.40 2.54 -5.46
C VAL A 116 7.79 2.03 -4.06
N GLU A 117 6.83 1.46 -3.34
CA GLU A 117 7.09 0.81 -2.05
C GLU A 117 7.78 -0.53 -2.37
N THR A 118 9.09 -0.49 -2.16
CA THR A 118 10.05 -1.58 -2.31
C THR A 118 9.77 -2.69 -1.30
N ASN A 119 8.90 -3.64 -1.66
CA ASN A 119 8.84 -4.93 -0.98
C ASN A 119 10.19 -5.63 -1.04
N GLY A 120 10.91 -5.68 0.08
CA GLY A 120 12.17 -6.42 0.20
C GLY A 120 13.29 -6.01 -0.75
N LYS A 121 13.18 -4.85 -1.42
CA LYS A 121 14.33 -4.26 -2.12
C LYS A 121 15.10 -3.42 -1.10
N PRO A 122 16.43 -3.55 -1.06
CA PRO A 122 17.24 -2.74 -0.16
C PRO A 122 16.98 -1.26 -0.42
N ALA A 123 16.98 -0.45 0.64
CA ALA A 123 16.91 1.00 0.51
C ALA A 123 17.99 1.44 -0.49
N LEU A 124 17.64 2.19 -1.52
CA LEU A 124 18.62 2.61 -2.53
C LEU A 124 19.17 4.01 -2.19
N LEU A 125 20.48 4.17 -2.27
CA LEU A 125 21.19 5.44 -2.19
C LEU A 125 21.64 5.85 -3.58
N ASP A 126 21.45 7.14 -3.88
CA ASP A 126 21.90 7.74 -5.12
C ASP A 126 23.36 8.18 -5.00
N HIS A 127 24.20 7.67 -5.90
CA HIS A 127 25.60 8.00 -6.03
C HIS A 127 25.84 8.74 -7.34
N GLU A 128 26.40 9.94 -7.26
CA GLU A 128 26.80 10.71 -8.43
C GLU A 128 28.31 10.63 -8.63
N PHE A 129 28.74 10.37 -9.86
CA PHE A 129 30.14 10.33 -10.26
C PHE A 129 30.37 11.20 -11.50
N GLN A 130 31.38 12.07 -11.45
CA GLN A 130 31.77 12.86 -12.61
C GLN A 130 32.69 12.03 -13.51
N LEU A 131 32.16 11.50 -14.62
CA LEU A 131 32.92 10.60 -15.49
C LEU A 131 33.87 11.37 -16.41
N ARG A 132 33.41 12.50 -16.97
CA ARG A 132 34.18 13.40 -17.87
C ARG A 132 33.65 14.82 -17.70
N GLY A 133 34.37 15.84 -18.18
CA GLY A 133 34.08 17.29 -18.02
C GLY A 133 32.65 17.67 -17.61
N THR A 134 31.67 17.54 -18.50
CA THR A 134 30.25 17.87 -18.23
C THR A 134 29.37 16.64 -17.99
N LEU A 135 29.91 15.42 -18.08
CA LEU A 135 29.15 14.18 -17.97
C LEU A 135 29.21 13.61 -16.55
N LYS A 136 28.11 13.79 -15.82
CA LYS A 136 27.83 13.10 -14.55
C LYS A 136 27.00 11.85 -14.82
N ILE A 137 27.38 10.75 -14.17
CA ILE A 137 26.62 9.51 -14.16
C ILE A 137 26.06 9.32 -12.75
N LYS A 138 24.83 8.81 -12.69
CA LYS A 138 24.12 8.57 -11.44
C LYS A 138 23.78 7.09 -11.34
N PHE A 139 24.10 6.48 -10.21
CA PHE A 139 23.77 5.09 -9.90
C PHE A 139 22.99 5.02 -8.61
N SER A 140 21.92 4.23 -8.58
CA SER A 140 21.19 3.93 -7.36
C SER A 140 21.62 2.56 -6.87
N LEU A 141 22.28 2.49 -5.71
CA LEU A 141 22.84 1.27 -5.12
C LEU A 141 22.19 0.94 -3.78
N PRO A 142 22.12 -0.32 -3.37
CA PRO A 142 21.71 -0.71 -2.02
C PRO A 142 22.46 0.05 -0.91
N ALA A 143 21.74 0.52 0.11
CA ALA A 143 22.28 1.21 1.28
C ALA A 143 23.09 0.28 2.19
N ASP A 144 22.87 -1.03 2.05
CA ASP A 144 23.48 -2.13 2.79
C ASP A 144 24.43 -2.97 1.93
N LEU A 145 25.01 -2.37 0.88
CA LEU A 145 25.93 -3.04 -0.04
C LEU A 145 27.08 -3.74 0.71
N THR A 146 27.19 -5.07 0.53
CA THR A 146 28.27 -5.83 1.14
C THR A 146 29.58 -5.73 0.35
N GLU A 147 30.71 -6.04 0.99
CA GLU A 147 32.03 -6.02 0.35
C GLU A 147 32.11 -6.93 -0.90
N LYS A 148 31.47 -8.12 -0.83
CA LYS A 148 31.40 -9.06 -1.96
C LYS A 148 30.61 -8.49 -3.14
N GLU A 149 29.52 -7.77 -2.87
CA GLU A 149 28.69 -7.15 -3.90
C GLU A 149 29.39 -5.95 -4.53
N ALA A 150 30.09 -5.14 -3.73
CA ALA A 150 30.92 -4.04 -4.20
C ALA A 150 32.03 -4.54 -5.13
N ALA A 151 32.74 -5.61 -4.74
CA ALA A 151 33.78 -6.21 -5.57
C ALA A 151 33.23 -6.73 -6.91
N ARG A 152 32.05 -7.38 -6.90
CA ARG A 152 31.39 -7.86 -8.12
C ARG A 152 30.96 -6.72 -9.04
N LEU A 153 30.41 -5.63 -8.48
CA LEU A 153 30.05 -4.43 -9.25
C LEU A 153 31.28 -3.80 -9.90
N GLY A 154 32.39 -3.68 -9.15
CA GLY A 154 33.66 -3.18 -9.67
C GLY A 154 34.19 -4.04 -10.83
N ALA A 155 34.18 -5.37 -10.68
CA ALA A 155 34.57 -6.29 -11.73
C ALA A 155 33.72 -6.11 -13.01
N PHE A 156 32.41 -5.91 -12.87
CA PHE A 156 31.54 -5.59 -14.01
C PHE A 156 31.93 -4.28 -14.71
N LEU A 157 32.21 -3.21 -13.95
CA LEU A 157 32.64 -1.93 -14.54
C LEU A 157 33.95 -2.06 -15.34
N HIS A 158 34.85 -2.95 -14.92
CA HIS A 158 36.08 -3.25 -15.68
C HIS A 158 35.85 -3.97 -17.01
N THR A 159 34.67 -4.53 -17.25
CA THR A 159 34.33 -5.19 -18.53
C THR A 159 33.77 -4.23 -19.58
N LEU A 160 33.53 -2.96 -19.22
CA LEU A 160 33.03 -1.97 -20.17
C LEU A 160 34.06 -1.74 -21.29
N PRO A 161 33.61 -1.58 -22.55
CA PRO A 161 34.51 -1.33 -23.66
C PRO A 161 35.25 0.00 -23.43
N LEU A 162 36.58 -0.08 -23.43
CA LEU A 162 37.50 1.05 -23.31
C LEU A 162 37.64 1.79 -24.64
#